data_AF-A0A2V7SUG2-F1
#
_entry.id   AF-A0A2V7SUG2-F1
#
_cell.length_a   1.000
_cell.length_b   1.000
_cell.length_c   1.000
_cell.angle_alpha   90.00
_cell.angle_beta   90.00
_cell.angle_gamma   90.00
#
_symmetry.space_group_name_H-M   'P 1'
#
loop_
_entity.id
_entity.type
_entity.pdbx_description
1 polymer ?
#
loop_
_entity_poly.entity_id
_entity_poly.type
_entity_poly.pdbx_seq_one_letter_code
_entity_poly.pdbx_strand_id
1 'polypeptide(L)'
;MKKLVPAVVGVLLLASTAAYSAFGGWAVVKVSKIPDAWVAGKPLQLSWQVRQHGVRPMGPEDQLHPTLEARSGSRVVQGTAAAYVEEGWTGFRGTIVFPTTGDWQVTINSGFGGARAVLVPWRVVDSVRTIRGTVEEHLATLGIPRFSEVERGRRLFAAQGCVTCHVHRDVDVTGQMSTVGPELTDRRLPADYLAKFLANPSIKPQTAGKPQMPNLELREKEIVPLIAFLTAERHAAAR
;
A
#
# COMPACT_ATOMS: atom_id res chain seq x y z
N MET A 1 70.24 -9.46 -7.47
CA MET A 1 69.09 -10.32 -7.80
C MET A 1 67.82 -9.64 -7.29
N LYS A 2 67.06 -8.98 -8.19
CA LYS A 2 65.85 -8.23 -7.85
C LYS A 2 64.66 -9.20 -7.80
N LYS A 3 63.97 -9.31 -6.66
CA LYS A 3 62.74 -10.11 -6.55
C LYS A 3 61.56 -9.27 -7.05
N LEU A 4 60.92 -9.73 -8.12
CA LEU A 4 59.66 -9.18 -8.64
C LEU A 4 58.51 -9.68 -7.75
N VAL A 5 57.73 -8.75 -7.21
CA VAL A 5 56.45 -9.04 -6.55
C VAL A 5 55.35 -8.89 -7.60
N PRO A 6 54.47 -9.89 -7.81
CA PRO A 6 53.38 -9.74 -8.75
C PRO A 6 52.31 -8.84 -8.12
N ALA A 7 51.99 -7.73 -8.79
CA ALA A 7 50.84 -6.90 -8.46
C ALA A 7 49.56 -7.67 -8.83
N VAL A 8 48.83 -8.14 -7.83
CA VAL A 8 47.46 -8.65 -8.02
C VAL A 8 46.57 -7.45 -8.27
N VAL A 9 46.24 -7.21 -9.54
CA VAL A 9 45.18 -6.26 -9.92
C VAL A 9 43.86 -6.90 -9.52
N GLY A 10 43.37 -6.53 -8.33
CA GLY A 10 42.04 -6.88 -7.87
C GLY A 10 41.01 -6.22 -8.80
N VAL A 11 40.36 -7.03 -9.63
CA VAL A 11 39.14 -6.61 -10.34
C VAL A 11 38.07 -6.42 -9.27
N LEU A 12 37.89 -5.18 -8.81
CA LEU A 12 36.67 -4.79 -8.11
C LEU A 12 35.52 -4.99 -9.10
N LEU A 13 34.76 -6.05 -8.90
CA LEU A 13 33.41 -6.19 -9.45
C LEU A 13 32.56 -5.06 -8.84
N LEU A 14 32.60 -3.90 -9.46
CA LEU A 14 31.56 -2.88 -9.33
C LEU A 14 30.26 -3.52 -9.83
N ALA A 15 29.54 -4.16 -8.91
CA ALA A 15 28.15 -4.52 -9.13
C ALA A 15 27.42 -3.23 -9.51
N SER A 16 27.07 -3.15 -10.78
CA SER A 16 26.69 -1.95 -11.49
C SER A 16 25.42 -1.34 -10.89
N THR A 17 25.53 -0.09 -10.44
CA THR A 17 24.39 0.78 -10.07
C THR A 17 23.38 0.97 -11.22
N ALA A 18 23.76 0.59 -12.44
CA ALA A 18 22.99 0.69 -13.66
C ALA A 18 21.69 -0.14 -13.67
N ALA A 19 21.60 -1.25 -12.92
CA ALA A 19 20.36 -2.04 -12.89
C ALA A 19 19.23 -1.35 -12.10
N TYR A 20 19.56 -0.45 -11.17
CA TYR A 20 18.59 0.27 -10.34
C TYR A 20 18.23 1.67 -10.88
N SER A 21 19.09 2.27 -11.71
CA SER A 21 18.82 3.57 -12.34
C SER A 21 17.79 3.49 -13.46
N ALA A 22 17.58 2.31 -14.07
CA ALA A 22 16.62 2.11 -15.15
C ALA A 22 15.14 2.31 -14.74
N PHE A 23 14.83 2.34 -13.43
CA PHE A 23 13.46 2.51 -12.93
C PHE A 23 13.15 3.88 -12.32
N GLY A 24 14.10 4.83 -12.33
CA GLY A 24 13.86 6.15 -11.72
C GLY A 24 13.60 6.11 -10.20
N GLY A 25 14.03 5.03 -9.54
CA GLY A 25 13.68 4.71 -8.15
C GLY A 25 12.28 4.09 -7.99
N TRP A 26 12.06 3.36 -6.89
CA TRP A 26 10.74 2.83 -6.55
C TRP A 26 10.38 3.17 -5.10
N ALA A 27 9.08 3.24 -4.82
CA ALA A 27 8.57 3.51 -3.49
C ALA A 27 7.28 2.72 -3.23
N VAL A 28 6.99 2.52 -1.95
CA VAL A 28 5.69 2.02 -1.47
C VAL A 28 4.87 3.22 -1.01
N VAL A 29 3.62 3.31 -1.47
CA VAL A 29 2.66 4.30 -0.98
C VAL A 29 1.73 3.62 0.01
N LYS A 30 1.84 3.99 1.28
CA LYS A 30 1.00 3.47 2.37
C LYS A 30 -0.11 4.45 2.70
N VAL A 31 -1.36 4.08 2.47
CA VAL A 31 -2.52 4.90 2.81
C VAL A 31 -3.01 4.56 4.22
N SER A 32 -3.17 5.56 5.05
CA SER A 32 -3.48 5.42 6.48
C SER A 32 -4.86 5.98 6.82
N LYS A 33 -5.51 5.39 7.83
CA LYS A 33 -6.77 5.88 8.42
C LYS A 33 -7.89 6.07 7.37
N ILE A 34 -8.03 5.13 6.41
CA ILE A 34 -9.08 5.19 5.39
C ILE A 34 -10.44 5.02 6.09
N PRO A 35 -11.37 6.00 5.98
CA PRO A 35 -12.70 5.87 6.55
C PRO A 35 -13.54 4.79 5.86
N ASP A 36 -14.39 4.11 6.63
CA ASP A 36 -15.23 3.02 6.11
C ASP A 36 -16.35 3.50 5.15
N ALA A 37 -16.81 4.73 5.33
CA ALA A 37 -17.89 5.33 4.54
C ALA A 37 -17.42 6.61 3.84
N TRP A 38 -17.66 6.70 2.53
CA TRP A 38 -17.37 7.88 1.71
C TRP A 38 -18.69 8.46 1.21
N VAL A 39 -18.86 9.78 1.31
CA VAL A 39 -20.15 10.43 1.09
C VAL A 39 -20.08 11.40 -0.08
N ALA A 40 -21.03 11.30 -1.01
CA ALA A 40 -21.13 12.19 -2.14
C ALA A 40 -21.29 13.65 -1.68
N GLY A 41 -20.62 14.58 -2.36
CA GLY A 41 -20.61 16.00 -2.03
C GLY A 41 -19.89 16.38 -0.73
N LYS A 42 -19.34 15.40 0.02
CA LYS A 42 -18.54 15.66 1.22
C LYS A 42 -17.04 15.46 0.94
N PRO A 43 -16.17 16.30 1.54
CA PRO A 43 -14.73 16.10 1.42
C PRO A 43 -14.31 14.85 2.19
N LEU A 44 -13.69 13.91 1.47
CA LEU A 44 -12.95 12.81 2.06
C LEU A 44 -11.49 13.23 2.22
N GLN A 45 -10.97 13.15 3.45
CA GLN A 45 -9.56 13.34 3.71
C GLN A 45 -8.83 12.00 3.78
N LEU A 46 -7.73 11.88 3.05
CA LEU A 46 -6.82 10.74 3.09
C LEU A 46 -5.44 11.21 3.52
N SER A 47 -4.72 10.36 4.25
CA SER A 47 -3.31 10.59 4.57
C SER A 47 -2.49 9.38 4.13
N TRP A 48 -1.30 9.63 3.60
CA TRP A 48 -0.42 8.56 3.13
C TRP A 48 1.04 8.90 3.36
N GLN A 49 1.86 7.86 3.42
CA GLN A 49 3.31 7.98 3.47
C GLN A 49 3.90 7.35 2.20
N VAL A 50 4.85 8.05 1.58
CA VAL A 50 5.67 7.49 0.50
C VAL A 50 6.95 6.98 1.14
N ARG A 51 7.30 5.71 0.93
CA ARG A 51 8.50 5.09 1.50
C ARG A 51 9.46 4.67 0.40
N GLN A 52 10.60 5.34 0.28
CA GLN A 52 11.63 5.00 -0.69
C GLN A 52 12.14 3.58 -0.43
N HIS A 53 12.08 2.73 -1.46
CA HIS A 53 12.38 1.30 -1.36
C HIS A 53 11.58 0.57 -0.26
N GLY A 54 10.42 1.12 0.14
CA GLY A 54 9.60 0.63 1.24
C GLY A 54 10.19 0.86 2.64
N VAL A 55 11.36 1.47 2.78
CA VAL A 55 12.06 1.62 4.06
C VAL A 55 11.96 3.04 4.57
N ARG A 56 12.53 4.02 3.87
CA ARG A 56 12.68 5.40 4.35
C ARG A 56 11.43 6.22 4.04
N PRO A 57 10.71 6.75 5.05
CA PRO A 57 9.65 7.73 4.83
C PRO A 57 10.16 8.96 4.08
N MET A 58 9.37 9.43 3.13
CA MET A 58 9.62 10.65 2.36
C MET A 58 8.63 11.73 2.75
N GLY A 59 9.12 12.96 2.84
CA GLY A 59 8.38 14.11 3.36
C GLY A 59 8.62 15.39 2.58
N PRO A 60 8.40 16.57 3.20
CA PRO A 60 8.57 17.87 2.54
C PRO A 60 9.96 18.08 1.93
N GLU A 61 11.01 17.61 2.59
CA GLU A 61 12.40 17.79 2.15
C GLU A 61 12.73 17.03 0.86
N ASP A 62 11.99 15.97 0.56
CA ASP A 62 12.14 15.20 -0.66
C ASP A 62 11.48 15.87 -1.89
N GLN A 63 10.81 17.02 -1.70
CA GLN A 63 10.22 17.85 -2.76
C GLN A 63 9.27 17.08 -3.69
N LEU A 64 8.52 16.12 -3.15
CA LEU A 64 7.54 15.37 -3.92
C LEU A 64 6.30 16.23 -4.20
N HIS A 65 5.75 16.08 -5.41
CA HIS A 65 4.50 16.69 -5.84
C HIS A 65 3.45 15.61 -6.10
N PRO A 66 2.89 14.97 -5.05
CA PRO A 66 1.90 13.92 -5.24
C PRO A 66 0.60 14.47 -5.79
N THR A 67 -0.15 13.62 -6.47
CA THR A 67 -1.52 13.92 -6.93
C THR A 67 -2.49 12.88 -6.41
N LEU A 68 -3.75 13.30 -6.22
CA LEU A 68 -4.84 12.46 -5.75
C LEU A 68 -5.97 12.56 -6.77
N GLU A 69 -6.39 11.44 -7.33
CA GLU A 69 -7.50 11.38 -8.28
C GLU A 69 -8.44 10.22 -7.97
N ALA A 70 -9.67 10.30 -8.47
CA ALA A 70 -10.61 9.20 -8.42
C ALA A 70 -11.37 9.04 -9.73
N ARG A 71 -11.74 7.80 -10.04
CA ARG A 71 -12.48 7.44 -11.26
C ARG A 71 -13.72 6.61 -10.98
N SER A 72 -14.78 6.85 -11.75
CA SER A 72 -15.97 6.02 -11.83
C SER A 72 -16.48 6.01 -13.28
N GLY A 73 -16.34 4.87 -13.96
CA GLY A 73 -16.53 4.79 -15.42
C GLY A 73 -15.60 5.77 -16.15
N SER A 74 -16.19 6.62 -17.01
CA SER A 74 -15.45 7.69 -17.72
C SER A 74 -15.21 8.94 -16.89
N ARG A 75 -15.82 9.05 -15.70
CA ARG A 75 -15.72 10.23 -14.85
C ARG A 75 -14.41 10.22 -14.07
N VAL A 76 -13.69 11.34 -14.09
CA VAL A 76 -12.47 11.55 -13.32
C VAL A 76 -12.64 12.80 -12.47
N VAL A 77 -12.22 12.73 -11.20
CA VAL A 77 -12.15 13.89 -10.31
C VAL A 77 -10.77 13.99 -9.71
N GLN A 78 -10.30 15.21 -9.50
CA GLN A 78 -9.00 15.51 -8.90
C GLN A 78 -9.22 16.02 -7.47
N GLY A 79 -8.36 15.60 -6.56
CA GLY A 79 -8.26 16.09 -5.20
C GLY A 79 -7.06 17.02 -5.03
N THR A 80 -6.93 17.57 -3.82
CA THR A 80 -5.72 18.26 -3.39
C THR A 80 -4.76 17.29 -2.72
N ALA A 81 -3.47 17.62 -2.73
CA ALA A 81 -2.46 16.89 -1.98
C ALA A 81 -1.38 17.88 -1.53
N ALA A 82 -0.96 17.76 -0.27
CA ALA A 82 0.11 18.57 0.31
C ALA A 82 0.91 17.73 1.30
N ALA A 83 2.15 18.15 1.57
CA ALA A 83 2.94 17.54 2.62
C ALA A 83 2.24 17.74 3.99
N TYR A 84 2.35 16.73 4.84
CA TYR A 84 1.77 16.71 6.17
C TYR A 84 2.76 16.07 7.14
N VAL A 85 2.98 16.72 8.28
CA VAL A 85 3.92 16.28 9.30
C VAL A 85 3.23 16.36 10.65
N GLU A 86 3.36 15.31 11.45
CA GLU A 86 2.97 15.27 12.86
C GLU A 86 4.10 14.60 13.66
N GLU A 87 4.04 14.66 14.99
CA GLU A 87 5.10 14.08 15.83
C GLU A 87 5.32 12.59 15.50
N GLY A 88 6.55 12.24 15.12
CA GLY A 88 6.92 10.87 14.74
C GLY A 88 6.37 10.39 13.39
N TRP A 89 5.74 11.25 12.57
CA TRP A 89 5.18 10.86 11.28
C TRP A 89 5.37 11.95 10.22
N THR A 90 5.88 11.55 9.05
CA THR A 90 5.98 12.40 7.87
C THR A 90 5.29 11.74 6.69
N GLY A 91 4.66 12.56 5.85
CA GLY A 91 3.99 12.09 4.64
C GLY A 91 3.16 13.20 4.01
N PHE A 92 1.97 12.84 3.55
CA PHE A 92 1.11 13.71 2.78
C PHE A 92 -0.35 13.53 3.19
N ARG A 93 -1.12 14.57 2.96
CA ARG A 93 -2.56 14.60 3.18
C ARG A 93 -3.23 15.21 1.97
N GLY A 94 -4.37 14.64 1.60
CA GLY A 94 -5.16 15.11 0.48
C GLY A 94 -6.63 15.07 0.76
N THR A 95 -7.37 15.89 0.04
CA THR A 95 -8.83 15.98 0.12
C THR A 95 -9.43 15.77 -1.25
N ILE A 96 -10.45 14.93 -1.35
CA ILE A 96 -11.17 14.66 -2.60
C ILE A 96 -12.68 14.69 -2.34
N VAL A 97 -13.46 15.15 -3.32
CA VAL A 97 -14.92 15.19 -3.25
C VAL A 97 -15.48 14.35 -4.40
N PHE A 98 -16.42 13.47 -4.06
CA PHE A 98 -17.09 12.63 -5.05
C PHE A 98 -18.43 13.28 -5.43
N PRO A 99 -18.66 13.60 -6.72
CA PRO A 99 -19.87 14.33 -7.14
C PRO A 99 -21.12 13.46 -7.14
N THR A 100 -20.98 12.14 -7.20
CA THR A 100 -22.09 11.18 -7.29
C THR A 100 -21.81 9.94 -6.45
N THR A 101 -22.87 9.25 -6.06
CA THR A 101 -22.79 7.91 -5.46
C THR A 101 -22.28 6.88 -6.49
N GLY A 102 -21.96 5.68 -6.00
CA GLY A 102 -21.49 4.56 -6.82
C GLY A 102 -20.08 4.11 -6.47
N ASP A 103 -19.53 3.19 -7.24
CA ASP A 103 -18.18 2.67 -7.02
C ASP A 103 -17.14 3.62 -7.63
N TRP A 104 -16.20 4.07 -6.79
CA TRP A 104 -15.10 4.95 -7.15
C TRP A 104 -13.76 4.29 -6.81
N GLN A 105 -12.81 4.39 -7.74
CA GLN A 105 -11.44 3.95 -7.53
C GLN A 105 -10.53 5.15 -7.34
N VAL A 106 -9.82 5.21 -6.21
CA VAL A 106 -8.87 6.29 -5.90
C VAL A 106 -7.46 5.88 -6.29
N THR A 107 -6.74 6.79 -6.94
CA THR A 107 -5.31 6.68 -7.23
C THR A 107 -4.55 7.83 -6.57
N ILE A 108 -3.49 7.49 -5.84
CA ILE A 108 -2.52 8.43 -5.28
C ILE A 108 -1.21 8.24 -6.03
N ASN A 109 -0.83 9.22 -6.84
CA ASN A 109 0.48 9.24 -7.48
C ASN A 109 1.47 9.89 -6.51
N SER A 110 2.58 9.23 -6.21
CA SER A 110 3.50 9.67 -5.15
C SER A 110 4.33 10.90 -5.50
N GLY A 111 4.49 11.20 -6.79
CA GLY A 111 5.48 12.17 -7.27
C GLY A 111 6.93 11.62 -7.27
N PHE A 112 7.14 10.35 -6.91
CA PHE A 112 8.44 9.67 -6.95
C PHE A 112 8.43 8.54 -7.98
N GLY A 113 9.10 8.75 -9.12
CA GLY A 113 9.11 7.80 -10.22
C GLY A 113 7.68 7.42 -10.66
N GLY A 114 7.45 6.12 -10.93
CA GLY A 114 6.12 5.58 -11.26
C GLY A 114 5.30 5.12 -10.04
N ALA A 115 5.76 5.38 -8.82
CA ALA A 115 5.14 4.82 -7.64
C ALA A 115 3.77 5.45 -7.34
N ARG A 116 2.77 4.60 -7.12
CA ARG A 116 1.39 4.98 -6.82
C ARG A 116 0.69 3.95 -5.95
N ALA A 117 -0.29 4.40 -5.17
CA ALA A 117 -1.30 3.53 -4.57
C ALA A 117 -2.57 3.61 -5.39
N VAL A 118 -3.15 2.45 -5.72
CA VAL A 118 -4.49 2.36 -6.29
C VAL A 118 -5.32 1.58 -5.27
N LEU A 119 -6.34 2.23 -4.71
CA LEU A 119 -7.23 1.58 -3.76
C LEU A 119 -8.20 0.67 -4.53
N VAL A 120 -8.62 -0.43 -3.92
CA VAL A 120 -9.75 -1.19 -4.48
C VAL A 120 -11.00 -0.32 -4.50
N PRO A 121 -11.93 -0.52 -5.46
CA PRO A 121 -13.12 0.31 -5.57
C PRO A 121 -13.89 0.44 -4.25
N TRP A 122 -14.32 1.66 -3.97
CA TRP A 122 -15.07 2.02 -2.77
C TRP A 122 -16.44 2.53 -3.15
N ARG A 123 -17.47 2.06 -2.44
CA ARG A 123 -18.84 2.53 -2.63
C ARG A 123 -19.01 3.88 -1.95
N VAL A 124 -19.21 4.93 -2.74
CA VAL A 124 -19.64 6.25 -2.28
C VAL A 124 -21.15 6.24 -2.12
N VAL A 125 -21.63 6.65 -0.93
CA VAL A 125 -23.04 6.70 -0.56
C VAL A 125 -23.57 8.14 -0.54
N ASP A 126 -24.88 8.30 -0.54
CA ASP A 126 -25.54 9.63 -0.59
C ASP A 126 -25.40 10.40 0.73
N SER A 127 -25.62 9.72 1.85
CA SER A 127 -25.44 10.28 3.19
C SER A 127 -25.08 9.20 4.20
N VAL A 128 -24.40 9.61 5.26
CA VAL A 128 -24.25 8.83 6.49
C VAL A 128 -24.95 9.63 7.57
N ARG A 129 -25.81 9.00 8.38
CA ARG A 129 -26.51 9.71 9.45
C ARG A 129 -25.51 9.99 10.58
N THR A 130 -25.46 11.22 11.09
CA THR A 130 -24.68 11.53 12.29
C THR A 130 -25.36 10.88 13.48
N ILE A 131 -24.71 9.92 14.13
CA ILE A 131 -25.27 9.20 15.28
C ILE A 131 -24.30 9.31 16.47
N ARG A 132 -24.87 9.37 17.69
CA ARG A 132 -24.11 9.23 18.94
C ARG A 132 -23.72 7.76 19.13
N GLY A 133 -22.42 7.47 19.27
CA GLY A 133 -21.90 6.11 19.41
C GLY A 133 -20.72 5.87 18.48
N THR A 134 -20.27 4.63 18.37
CA THR A 134 -19.21 4.27 17.41
C THR A 134 -19.77 4.22 15.97
N VAL A 135 -18.92 4.50 14.97
CA VAL A 135 -19.28 4.36 13.53
C VAL A 135 -19.75 2.94 13.27
N GLU A 136 -19.08 1.99 13.90
CA GLU A 136 -19.35 0.57 13.90
C GLU A 136 -20.79 0.25 14.34
N GLU A 137 -21.21 0.65 15.54
CA GLU A 137 -22.57 0.41 16.06
C GLU A 137 -23.62 1.05 15.16
N HIS A 138 -23.31 2.22 14.61
CA HIS A 138 -24.22 2.90 13.71
C HIS A 138 -24.41 2.16 12.38
N LEU A 139 -23.34 1.68 11.74
CA LEU A 139 -23.46 0.93 10.49
C LEU A 139 -24.39 -0.30 10.66
N ALA A 140 -24.32 -0.95 11.83
CA ALA A 140 -25.22 -2.07 12.16
C ALA A 140 -26.69 -1.63 12.27
N THR A 141 -27.01 -0.45 12.81
CA THR A 141 -28.40 0.03 12.90
C THR A 141 -29.00 0.43 11.55
N LEU A 142 -28.15 0.76 10.56
CA LEU A 142 -28.58 1.00 9.18
C LEU A 142 -28.67 -0.27 8.32
N GLY A 143 -28.36 -1.44 8.89
CA GLY A 143 -28.25 -2.68 8.12
C GLY A 143 -27.10 -2.65 7.10
N ILE A 144 -26.13 -1.75 7.26
CA ILE A 144 -24.91 -1.72 6.45
C ILE A 144 -23.91 -2.64 7.15
N PRO A 145 -23.65 -3.84 6.60
CA PRO A 145 -22.70 -4.75 7.23
C PRO A 145 -21.32 -4.12 7.23
N ARG A 146 -20.63 -4.17 8.38
CA ARG A 146 -19.19 -3.90 8.40
C ARG A 146 -18.50 -4.87 7.46
N PHE A 147 -17.44 -4.42 6.81
CA PHE A 147 -16.60 -5.33 6.05
C PHE A 147 -16.12 -6.47 6.95
N SER A 148 -16.23 -7.70 6.46
CA SER A 148 -15.61 -8.85 7.09
C SER A 148 -14.10 -8.62 7.25
N GLU A 149 -13.46 -9.32 8.20
CA GLU A 149 -12.01 -9.26 8.36
C GLU A 149 -11.27 -9.52 7.04
N VAL A 150 -11.77 -10.48 6.24
CA VAL A 150 -11.25 -10.82 4.92
C VAL A 150 -11.36 -9.64 3.95
N GLU A 151 -12.52 -8.97 3.89
CA GLU A 151 -12.73 -7.83 3.01
C GLU A 151 -11.89 -6.62 3.44
N ARG A 152 -11.75 -6.38 4.76
CA ARG A 152 -10.83 -5.35 5.27
C ARG A 152 -9.38 -5.67 4.94
N GLY A 153 -8.97 -6.93 5.07
CA GLY A 153 -7.65 -7.40 4.69
C GLY A 153 -7.36 -7.21 3.21
N ARG A 154 -8.31 -7.54 2.33
CA ARG A 154 -8.21 -7.31 0.87
C ARG A 154 -7.99 -5.83 0.55
N ARG A 155 -8.74 -4.94 1.20
CA ARG A 155 -8.58 -3.48 1.07
C ARG A 155 -7.23 -3.00 1.58
N LEU A 156 -6.80 -3.51 2.74
CA LEU A 156 -5.50 -3.19 3.33
C LEU A 156 -4.33 -3.71 2.49
N PHE A 157 -4.47 -4.84 1.80
CA PHE A 157 -3.44 -5.38 0.93
C PHE A 157 -3.07 -4.39 -0.19
N ALA A 158 -4.08 -3.74 -0.78
CA ALA A 158 -3.87 -2.65 -1.73
C ALA A 158 -3.36 -1.37 -1.02
N ALA A 159 -4.03 -0.93 0.04
CA ALA A 159 -3.77 0.34 0.71
C ALA A 159 -2.40 0.43 1.42
N GLN A 160 -1.91 -0.69 1.98
CA GLN A 160 -0.60 -0.78 2.63
C GLN A 160 0.52 -1.04 1.61
N GLY A 161 0.19 -1.13 0.32
CA GLY A 161 1.16 -1.23 -0.77
C GLY A 161 1.73 -2.63 -0.99
N CYS A 162 1.11 -3.69 -0.47
CA CYS A 162 1.53 -5.08 -0.72
C CYS A 162 1.51 -5.39 -2.23
N VAL A 163 0.51 -4.85 -2.95
CA VAL A 163 0.38 -4.94 -4.41
C VAL A 163 1.57 -4.36 -5.19
N THR A 164 2.41 -3.53 -4.55
CA THR A 164 3.65 -3.01 -5.16
C THR A 164 4.55 -4.15 -5.60
N CYS A 165 4.67 -5.19 -4.77
CA CYS A 165 5.62 -6.29 -4.96
C CYS A 165 4.95 -7.66 -5.11
N HIS A 166 3.72 -7.82 -4.63
CA HIS A 166 2.99 -9.09 -4.64
C HIS A 166 1.74 -9.01 -5.51
N VAL A 167 1.34 -10.15 -6.06
CA VAL A 167 0.04 -10.34 -6.69
C VAL A 167 -0.85 -11.18 -5.77
N HIS A 168 -2.14 -10.85 -5.77
CA HIS A 168 -3.20 -11.70 -5.24
C HIS A 168 -4.42 -11.55 -6.16
N ARG A 169 -4.96 -12.65 -6.69
CA ARG A 169 -5.98 -12.63 -7.75
C ARG A 169 -7.33 -12.05 -7.32
N ASP A 170 -7.62 -12.05 -6.03
CA ASP A 170 -8.83 -11.42 -5.48
C ASP A 170 -8.64 -9.89 -5.22
N VAL A 171 -7.49 -9.32 -5.59
CA VAL A 171 -7.20 -7.89 -5.58
C VAL A 171 -6.95 -7.42 -7.01
N ASP A 172 -7.94 -6.75 -7.61
CA ASP A 172 -7.90 -6.26 -9.00
C ASP A 172 -7.03 -5.00 -9.17
N VAL A 173 -5.86 -4.99 -8.54
CA VAL A 173 -4.86 -3.93 -8.59
C VAL A 173 -3.48 -4.56 -8.59
N THR A 174 -2.65 -4.19 -9.55
CA THR A 174 -1.25 -4.61 -9.65
C THR A 174 -0.31 -3.41 -9.58
N GLY A 175 0.73 -3.50 -8.76
CA GLY A 175 1.76 -2.47 -8.64
C GLY A 175 2.92 -2.64 -9.62
N GLN A 176 3.79 -1.62 -9.65
CA GLN A 176 4.91 -1.48 -10.58
C GLN A 176 5.93 -2.63 -10.51
N MET A 177 6.09 -3.27 -9.35
CA MET A 177 7.10 -4.31 -9.10
C MET A 177 6.47 -5.66 -8.72
N SER A 178 5.25 -5.93 -9.19
CA SER A 178 4.39 -7.04 -8.76
C SER A 178 4.98 -8.45 -8.93
N THR A 179 6.11 -8.60 -9.63
CA THR A 179 6.84 -9.86 -9.83
C THR A 179 8.05 -10.04 -8.91
N VAL A 180 8.38 -9.06 -8.06
CA VAL A 180 9.52 -9.11 -7.14
C VAL A 180 9.25 -10.03 -5.95
N GLY A 181 8.04 -9.96 -5.40
CA GLY A 181 7.57 -10.86 -4.36
C GLY A 181 6.94 -12.12 -4.96
N PRO A 182 6.84 -13.22 -4.20
CA PRO A 182 6.03 -14.36 -4.62
C PRO A 182 4.57 -13.95 -4.79
N GLU A 183 3.91 -14.58 -5.76
CA GLU A 183 2.45 -14.59 -5.87
C GLU A 183 1.85 -15.23 -4.59
N LEU A 184 0.79 -14.62 -4.05
CA LEU A 184 0.25 -14.98 -2.74
C LEU A 184 -1.14 -15.63 -2.77
N THR A 185 -1.83 -15.69 -3.91
CA THR A 185 -3.23 -16.15 -4.04
C THR A 185 -3.49 -17.49 -3.38
N ASP A 186 -2.64 -18.47 -3.65
CA ASP A 186 -2.82 -19.85 -3.17
C ASP A 186 -1.78 -20.21 -2.11
N ARG A 187 -1.06 -19.22 -1.58
CA ARG A 187 0.07 -19.44 -0.67
C ARG A 187 -0.39 -19.49 0.78
N ARG A 188 -0.66 -20.71 1.25
CA ARG A 188 -1.05 -20.97 2.63
C ARG A 188 0.15 -20.90 3.57
N LEU A 189 0.17 -19.90 4.43
CA LEU A 189 1.14 -19.74 5.52
C LEU A 189 0.41 -19.79 6.86
N PRO A 190 1.03 -20.33 7.93
CA PRO A 190 0.44 -20.31 9.26
C PRO A 190 0.15 -18.89 9.73
N ALA A 191 -1.01 -18.67 10.35
CA ALA A 191 -1.44 -17.35 10.81
C ALA A 191 -0.48 -16.74 11.85
N ASP A 192 0.07 -17.56 12.75
CA ASP A 192 1.03 -17.13 13.76
C ASP A 192 2.38 -16.71 13.14
N TYR A 193 2.81 -17.40 12.08
CA TYR A 193 3.98 -17.00 11.29
C TYR A 193 3.71 -15.69 10.57
N LEU A 194 2.55 -15.52 9.91
CA LEU A 194 2.17 -14.29 9.23
C LEU A 194 2.14 -13.10 10.19
N ALA A 195 1.60 -13.27 11.40
CA ALA A 195 1.59 -12.21 12.42
C ALA A 195 3.01 -11.72 12.74
N LYS A 196 3.94 -12.64 13.00
CA LYS A 196 5.34 -12.31 13.31
C LYS A 196 6.04 -11.69 12.09
N PHE A 197 5.83 -12.25 10.90
CA PHE A 197 6.48 -11.82 9.67
C PHE A 197 6.00 -10.44 9.21
N LEU A 198 4.69 -10.16 9.27
CA LEU A 198 4.13 -8.86 8.90
C LEU A 198 4.51 -7.76 9.89
N ALA A 199 4.66 -8.09 11.19
CA ALA A 199 5.17 -7.17 12.19
C ALA A 199 6.67 -6.87 11.99
N ASN A 200 7.45 -7.89 11.62
CA ASN A 200 8.88 -7.74 11.37
C ASN A 200 9.38 -8.75 10.31
N PRO A 201 9.51 -8.33 9.03
CA PRO A 201 9.97 -9.22 7.97
C PRO A 201 11.40 -9.74 8.14
N SER A 202 12.21 -9.09 8.98
CA SER A 202 13.61 -9.46 9.25
C SER A 202 13.75 -10.77 10.05
N ILE A 203 12.65 -11.35 10.55
CA ILE A 203 12.68 -12.72 11.10
C ILE A 203 13.11 -13.75 10.05
N LYS A 204 12.95 -13.43 8.76
CA LYS A 204 13.51 -14.20 7.66
C LYS A 204 14.84 -13.56 7.26
N PRO A 205 15.99 -14.26 7.46
CA PRO A 205 17.29 -13.71 7.12
C PRO A 205 17.40 -13.31 5.65
N GLN A 206 18.10 -12.21 5.40
CA GLN A 206 18.41 -11.78 4.03
C GLN A 206 19.22 -12.86 3.32
N THR A 207 18.75 -13.29 2.16
CA THR A 207 19.50 -14.20 1.29
C THR A 207 20.17 -13.38 0.20
N ALA A 208 21.48 -13.56 0.01
CA ALA A 208 22.22 -12.85 -1.03
C ALA A 208 21.55 -13.03 -2.41
N GLY A 209 21.40 -11.93 -3.14
CA GLY A 209 20.77 -11.91 -4.46
C GLY A 209 19.24 -12.06 -4.46
N LYS A 210 18.57 -12.13 -3.30
CA LYS A 210 17.10 -12.14 -3.21
C LYS A 210 16.57 -10.84 -2.61
N PRO A 211 15.49 -10.27 -3.18
CA PRO A 211 14.82 -9.11 -2.59
C PRO A 211 14.24 -9.48 -1.22
N GLN A 212 14.40 -8.58 -0.25
CA GLN A 212 13.83 -8.71 1.08
C GLN A 212 12.58 -7.82 1.18
N MET A 213 11.52 -8.35 1.78
CA MET A 213 10.34 -7.53 2.09
C MET A 213 10.74 -6.46 3.12
N PRO A 214 10.53 -5.16 2.83
CA PRO A 214 10.84 -4.11 3.79
C PRO A 214 9.85 -4.16 4.96
N ASN A 215 10.29 -3.70 6.13
CA ASN A 215 9.36 -3.45 7.23
C ASN A 215 8.52 -2.21 6.90
N LEU A 216 7.24 -2.44 6.64
CA LEU A 216 6.30 -1.37 6.33
C LEU A 216 5.73 -0.72 7.59
N GLU A 217 6.14 -1.12 8.80
CA GLU A 217 5.62 -0.60 10.08
C GLU A 217 4.09 -0.72 10.14
N LEU A 218 3.60 -1.95 9.91
CA LEU A 218 2.18 -2.25 10.03
C LEU A 218 1.77 -2.25 11.50
N ARG A 219 0.60 -1.68 11.78
CA ARG A 219 -0.01 -1.69 13.12
C ARG A 219 -0.78 -3.00 13.31
N GLU A 220 -0.98 -3.40 14.56
CA GLU A 220 -1.73 -4.62 14.88
C GLU A 220 -3.11 -4.67 14.21
N LYS A 221 -3.85 -3.55 14.23
CA LYS A 221 -5.16 -3.40 13.56
C LYS A 221 -5.12 -3.54 12.03
N GLU A 222 -3.94 -3.46 11.42
CA GLU A 222 -3.72 -3.70 9.99
C GLU A 222 -3.27 -5.13 9.74
N ILE A 223 -2.47 -5.70 10.65
CA ILE A 223 -1.96 -7.08 10.56
C ILE A 223 -3.09 -8.10 10.66
N VAL A 224 -4.00 -7.96 11.62
CA VAL A 224 -5.06 -8.95 11.85
C VAL A 224 -5.96 -9.16 10.61
N PRO A 225 -6.49 -8.10 9.97
CA PRO A 225 -7.27 -8.28 8.74
C PRO A 225 -6.43 -8.83 7.58
N LEU A 226 -5.16 -8.41 7.45
CA LEU A 226 -4.27 -8.93 6.42
C LEU A 226 -4.06 -10.44 6.55
N ILE A 227 -3.89 -10.95 7.78
CA ILE A 227 -3.83 -12.39 8.03
C ILE A 227 -5.14 -13.05 7.61
N ALA A 228 -6.27 -12.53 8.08
CA ALA A 228 -7.58 -13.09 7.75
C ALA A 228 -7.79 -13.22 6.24
N PHE A 229 -7.37 -12.22 5.47
CA PHE A 229 -7.40 -12.25 4.01
C PHE A 229 -6.43 -13.27 3.41
N LEU A 230 -5.16 -13.28 3.83
CA LEU A 230 -4.12 -14.18 3.29
C LEU A 230 -4.34 -15.66 3.63
N THR A 231 -5.11 -15.95 4.69
CA THR A 231 -5.45 -17.32 5.10
C THR A 231 -6.86 -17.74 4.70
N ALA A 232 -7.66 -16.82 4.13
CA ALA A 232 -9.02 -17.13 3.72
C ALA A 232 -9.00 -18.19 2.62
N GLU A 233 -9.92 -19.15 2.70
CA GLU A 233 -10.19 -20.00 1.56
C GLU A 233 -10.83 -19.15 0.47
N ARG A 234 -10.34 -19.30 -0.76
CA ARG A 234 -10.95 -18.64 -1.90
C ARG A 234 -12.33 -19.24 -2.09
N HIS A 235 -13.36 -18.46 -1.80
CA HIS A 235 -14.67 -18.69 -2.39
C HIS A 235 -14.48 -18.40 -3.88
N ALA A 236 -14.35 -19.45 -4.69
CA ALA A 236 -14.33 -19.30 -6.14
C ALA A 236 -15.58 -18.51 -6.53
N ALA A 237 -15.39 -17.28 -7.02
CA ALA A 237 -16.46 -16.58 -7.71
C ALA A 237 -16.91 -17.52 -8.83
N ALA A 238 -18.15 -18.00 -8.74
CA ALA A 238 -18.80 -18.69 -9.85
C ALA A 238 -18.66 -17.77 -11.06
N ARG A 239 -18.02 -18.28 -12.11
CA ARG A 239 -17.89 -17.61 -13.40
C ARG A 239 -19.26 -17.43 -14.03
#